data_AF-A0A0D7AK31-F1
#
_entry.id   AF-A0A0D7AK31-F1
#
_cell.length_a   1.000
_cell.length_b   1.000
_cell.length_c   1.000
_cell.angle_alpha   90.00
_cell.angle_beta   90.00
_cell.angle_gamma   90.00
#
_symmetry.space_group_name_H-M   'P 1'
#
loop_
_entity.id
_entity.type
_entity.pdbx_description
1 polymer ?
#
loop_
_entity_poly.entity_id
_entity_poly.type
_entity_poly.pdbx_seq_one_letter_code
_entity_poly.pdbx_strand_id
1 'polypeptide(L)'
;MKTLLSSSIADKVKSSCLVGVVPSFHGHAHTRSCQVDWHPNYISGMGKEDAEGSERFFSRSNELAAGTRLCTHFHRRQQIDEYIRFNDEDKYTSIGAFLYSNYRQALRAIHDEGLQLLQLSKQYKLKAVDYERFLDEERAYLKNLQKEPAEVTQRCEYMELLQKYMMALIDSRKAREDFDDIGSARVPLTQMELGKIQRRFTQTANRVVVLDEELSRMEEVMGLPARWTTDSPEYIDSLKDQRERRYRQAVDEVERLIVQQLLELTKLNMSGVGYKQHEKIQKALQARSQAICKALDRYNEAARSLGHSREALTWLNIVEMVQLGEFELLRESRGNIQTADWSKPAYREATSLYFSVKRAREEVVRCNVEIT
;
A
#
# COMPACT_ATOMS: atom_id res chain seq x y z
N MET A 1 -6.67 -2.32 14.87
CA MET A 1 -6.90 -2.27 16.33
C MET A 1 -7.90 -1.20 16.79
N LYS A 2 -7.87 0.06 16.29
CA LYS A 2 -8.80 1.11 16.76
C LYS A 2 -10.28 0.69 16.81
N THR A 3 -10.79 0.07 15.75
CA THR A 3 -12.17 -0.44 15.67
C THR A 3 -12.50 -1.49 16.72
N LEU A 4 -11.57 -2.41 17.00
CA LEU A 4 -11.76 -3.46 18.00
C LEU A 4 -11.74 -2.89 19.42
N LEU A 5 -10.87 -1.90 19.67
CA LEU A 5 -10.76 -1.21 20.95
C LEU A 5 -11.93 -0.27 21.24
N SER A 6 -12.69 0.13 20.22
CA SER A 6 -13.92 0.92 20.34
C SER A 6 -15.19 0.07 20.31
N SER A 7 -15.08 -1.26 20.37
CA SER A 7 -16.21 -2.19 20.27
C SER A 7 -16.60 -2.78 21.62
N SER A 8 -17.73 -3.50 21.67
CA SER A 8 -18.19 -4.24 22.85
C SER A 8 -17.24 -5.36 23.32
N ILE A 9 -16.22 -5.70 22.52
CA ILE A 9 -15.20 -6.70 22.88
C ILE A 9 -13.85 -6.08 23.27
N ALA A 10 -13.78 -4.76 23.47
CA ALA A 10 -12.53 -4.06 23.77
C ALA A 10 -11.77 -4.63 24.98
N ASP A 11 -12.47 -4.99 26.06
CA ASP A 11 -11.84 -5.56 27.25
C ASP A 11 -11.27 -6.95 27.00
N LYS A 12 -11.93 -7.75 26.15
CA LYS A 12 -11.40 -9.05 25.69
C LYS A 12 -10.13 -8.86 24.87
N VAL A 13 -10.14 -7.90 23.94
CA VAL A 13 -8.99 -7.57 23.08
C VAL A 13 -7.78 -7.14 23.92
N LYS A 14 -8.00 -6.33 24.97
CA LYS A 14 -6.94 -5.90 25.89
C LYS A 14 -6.43 -7.04 26.76
N SER A 15 -7.33 -7.80 27.39
CA SER A 15 -6.97 -8.89 28.30
C SER A 15 -6.29 -10.08 27.60
N SER A 16 -6.62 -10.34 26.33
CA SER A 16 -5.96 -11.37 25.54
C SER A 16 -4.68 -10.90 24.84
N CYS A 17 -4.30 -9.62 24.98
CA CYS A 17 -3.19 -9.01 24.25
C CYS A 17 -3.27 -9.28 22.75
N LEU A 18 -4.46 -9.15 22.15
CA LEU A 18 -4.70 -9.54 20.76
C LEU A 18 -3.76 -8.78 19.80
N VAL A 19 -3.04 -9.54 18.97
CA VAL A 19 -2.18 -9.02 17.90
C VAL A 19 -2.82 -9.37 16.55
N GLY A 20 -2.93 -8.37 15.68
CA GLY A 20 -3.36 -8.60 14.30
C GLY A 20 -2.25 -9.27 13.49
N VAL A 21 -2.62 -10.06 12.49
CA VAL A 21 -1.67 -10.69 11.56
C VAL A 21 -2.22 -10.54 10.15
N VAL A 22 -1.33 -10.28 9.19
CA VAL A 22 -1.66 -10.38 7.76
C VAL A 22 -1.12 -11.70 7.25
N PRO A 23 -1.96 -12.61 6.71
CA PRO A 23 -1.49 -13.90 6.23
C PRO A 23 -0.36 -13.78 5.19
N SER A 24 0.59 -14.74 5.21
CA SER A 24 1.85 -14.66 4.46
C SER A 24 1.67 -14.60 2.94
N PHE A 25 0.56 -15.09 2.41
CA PHE A 25 0.21 -14.98 0.99
C PHE A 25 -0.12 -13.53 0.63
N HIS A 26 -0.92 -12.86 1.46
CA HIS A 26 -1.37 -11.47 1.23
C HIS A 26 -0.37 -10.43 1.64
N GLY A 27 0.51 -10.72 2.61
CA GLY A 27 1.49 -9.77 3.12
C GLY A 27 2.24 -9.01 2.03
N HIS A 28 2.47 -9.65 0.88
CA HIS A 28 3.21 -9.09 -0.26
C HIS A 28 2.39 -8.16 -1.15
N ALA A 29 1.05 -8.28 -1.11
CA ALA A 29 0.15 -7.31 -1.72
C ALA A 29 0.03 -6.03 -0.86
N HIS A 30 0.48 -6.06 0.40
CA HIS A 30 0.50 -4.89 1.28
C HIS A 30 1.79 -4.07 1.16
N THR A 31 1.74 -2.81 1.57
CA THR A 31 2.89 -1.92 1.67
C THR A 31 3.93 -2.45 2.65
N ARG A 32 5.21 -2.09 2.47
CA ARG A 32 6.29 -2.51 3.37
C ARG A 32 6.03 -2.09 4.83
N SER A 33 5.44 -0.91 5.05
CA SER A 33 5.00 -0.45 6.37
C SER A 33 4.02 -1.41 7.06
N CYS A 34 3.12 -2.02 6.30
CA CYS A 34 2.23 -3.06 6.81
C CYS A 34 3.00 -4.36 7.09
N GLN A 35 3.89 -4.77 6.18
CA GLN A 35 4.65 -6.00 6.31
C GLN A 35 5.52 -6.03 7.58
N VAL A 36 6.26 -4.96 7.87
CA VAL A 36 7.15 -4.91 9.06
C VAL A 36 6.40 -4.94 10.39
N ASP A 37 5.13 -4.54 10.39
CA ASP A 37 4.30 -4.53 11.59
C ASP A 37 3.46 -5.81 11.73
N TRP A 38 3.03 -6.42 10.61
CA TRP A 38 1.95 -7.43 10.64
C TRP A 38 2.26 -8.76 9.94
N HIS A 39 3.40 -8.90 9.26
CA HIS A 39 3.77 -10.19 8.64
C HIS A 39 4.15 -11.22 9.71
N PRO A 40 3.72 -12.50 9.61
CA PRO A 40 3.95 -13.53 10.64
C PRO A 40 5.42 -13.66 11.05
N ASN A 41 6.34 -13.49 10.08
CA ASN A 41 7.78 -13.55 10.33
C ASN A 41 8.26 -12.56 11.42
N TYR A 42 7.63 -11.39 11.53
CA TYR A 42 8.00 -10.34 12.48
C TYR A 42 7.15 -10.36 13.76
N ILE A 43 6.23 -11.33 13.91
CA ILE A 43 5.34 -11.46 15.07
C ILE A 43 5.83 -12.63 15.93
N SER A 44 6.10 -12.36 17.20
CA SER A 44 6.59 -13.38 18.13
C SER A 44 5.53 -14.46 18.39
N GLY A 45 5.95 -15.72 18.43
CA GLY A 45 5.07 -16.86 18.72
C GLY A 45 4.35 -17.45 17.51
N MET A 46 4.45 -16.81 16.33
CA MET A 46 3.85 -17.34 15.10
C MET A 46 4.54 -18.60 14.60
N GLY A 47 5.79 -18.89 15.01
CA GLY A 47 6.55 -20.00 14.43
C GLY A 47 6.63 -19.88 12.91
N LYS A 48 6.41 -20.98 12.19
CA LYS A 48 6.32 -21.02 10.72
C LYS A 48 4.88 -20.96 10.18
N GLU A 49 3.91 -20.61 11.01
CA GLU A 49 2.50 -20.48 10.60
C GLU A 49 2.31 -19.37 9.56
N ASP A 50 1.55 -19.68 8.51
CA ASP A 50 1.28 -18.74 7.41
C ASP A 50 -0.02 -17.95 7.59
N ALA A 51 -0.86 -18.37 8.54
CA ALA A 51 -2.16 -17.79 8.88
C ALA A 51 -3.18 -17.85 7.72
N GLU A 52 -2.99 -18.77 6.76
CA GLU A 52 -3.89 -18.95 5.60
C GLU A 52 -5.01 -19.96 5.86
N GLY A 53 -5.04 -20.58 7.05
CA GLY A 53 -5.96 -21.68 7.37
C GLY A 53 -7.43 -21.36 7.10
N SER A 54 -7.90 -20.19 7.55
CA SER A 54 -9.28 -19.75 7.35
C SER A 54 -9.60 -19.52 5.86
N GLU A 55 -8.67 -18.95 5.10
CA GLU A 55 -8.89 -18.72 3.67
C GLU A 55 -8.97 -20.02 2.88
N ARG A 56 -8.09 -20.99 3.20
CA ARG A 56 -8.13 -22.32 2.60
C ARG A 56 -9.47 -23.00 2.87
N PHE A 57 -9.98 -22.89 4.09
CA PHE A 57 -11.29 -23.42 4.47
C PHE A 57 -12.41 -22.76 3.64
N PHE A 58 -12.52 -21.43 3.66
CA PHE A 58 -13.58 -20.73 2.92
C PHE A 58 -13.48 -20.95 1.41
N SER A 59 -12.26 -20.98 0.86
CA SER A 59 -12.05 -21.27 -0.55
C SER A 59 -12.57 -22.64 -0.95
N ARG A 60 -12.35 -23.68 -0.13
CA ARG A 60 -12.84 -25.03 -0.40
C ARG A 60 -14.36 -25.14 -0.17
N SER A 61 -14.89 -24.40 0.80
CA SER A 61 -16.33 -24.41 1.09
C SER A 61 -17.19 -23.94 -0.09
N ASN A 62 -16.61 -23.20 -1.05
CA ASN A 62 -17.29 -22.82 -2.28
C ASN A 62 -17.76 -24.01 -3.12
N GLU A 63 -17.17 -25.20 -2.96
CA GLU A 63 -17.61 -26.42 -3.64
C GLU A 63 -19.06 -26.80 -3.27
N LEU A 64 -19.52 -26.42 -2.08
CA LEU A 64 -20.90 -26.61 -1.63
C LEU A 64 -21.90 -25.76 -2.41
N ALA A 65 -21.45 -24.69 -3.07
CA ALA A 65 -22.36 -23.74 -3.72
C ALA A 65 -23.19 -24.42 -4.83
N ALA A 66 -22.58 -25.30 -5.63
CA ALA A 66 -23.27 -26.00 -6.70
C ALA A 66 -24.32 -26.99 -6.15
N GLY A 67 -23.94 -27.81 -5.16
CA GLY A 67 -24.81 -28.83 -4.57
C GLY A 67 -25.96 -28.24 -3.75
N THR A 68 -25.71 -27.15 -3.02
CA THR A 68 -26.72 -26.55 -2.13
C THR A 68 -27.64 -25.55 -2.83
N ARG A 69 -27.39 -25.18 -4.10
CA ARG A 69 -28.09 -24.08 -4.79
C ARG A 69 -29.61 -24.27 -4.85
N LEU A 70 -30.03 -25.50 -5.17
CA LEU A 70 -31.44 -25.87 -5.33
C LEU A 70 -32.00 -26.68 -4.15
N CYS A 71 -31.18 -26.88 -3.11
CA CYS A 71 -31.61 -27.59 -1.91
C CYS A 71 -32.64 -26.77 -1.14
N THR A 72 -33.59 -27.46 -0.52
CA THR A 72 -34.39 -26.87 0.56
C THR A 72 -33.46 -26.37 1.67
N HIS A 73 -33.94 -25.42 2.47
CA HIS A 73 -33.18 -24.87 3.59
C HIS A 73 -32.64 -25.94 4.57
N PHE A 74 -33.42 -26.99 4.86
CA PHE A 74 -32.98 -28.11 5.71
C PHE A 74 -31.76 -28.82 5.11
N HIS A 75 -31.88 -29.34 3.89
CA HIS A 75 -30.79 -30.05 3.20
C HIS A 75 -29.54 -29.19 2.98
N ARG A 76 -29.70 -27.89 2.70
CA ARG A 76 -28.55 -26.97 2.61
C ARG A 76 -27.80 -26.89 3.94
N ARG A 77 -28.51 -26.76 5.08
CA ARG A 77 -27.88 -26.73 6.40
C ARG A 77 -27.18 -28.04 6.72
N GLN A 78 -27.84 -29.16 6.42
CA GLN A 78 -27.27 -30.49 6.62
C GLN A 78 -25.96 -30.66 5.84
N GLN A 79 -25.92 -30.31 4.55
CA GLN A 79 -24.70 -30.43 3.74
C GLN A 79 -23.56 -29.53 4.24
N ILE A 80 -23.87 -28.32 4.73
CA ILE A 80 -22.88 -27.43 5.33
C ILE A 80 -22.32 -28.04 6.62
N ASP A 81 -23.18 -28.59 7.49
CA ASP A 81 -22.76 -29.25 8.73
C ASP A 81 -21.86 -30.47 8.45
N GLU A 82 -22.29 -31.33 7.53
CA GLU A 82 -21.53 -32.52 7.09
C GLU A 82 -20.16 -32.13 6.52
N TYR A 83 -20.10 -31.08 5.68
CA TYR A 83 -18.82 -30.58 5.16
C TYR A 83 -17.88 -30.11 6.27
N ILE A 84 -18.39 -29.36 7.25
CA ILE A 84 -17.56 -28.85 8.35
C ILE A 84 -17.02 -30.01 9.18
N ARG A 85 -17.86 -31.00 9.52
CA ARG A 85 -17.43 -32.19 10.27
C ARG A 85 -16.38 -32.99 9.51
N PHE A 86 -16.62 -33.26 8.22
CA PHE A 86 -15.68 -34.00 7.39
C PHE A 86 -14.33 -33.26 7.27
N ASN A 87 -14.36 -31.94 7.07
CA ASN A 87 -13.14 -31.14 7.05
C ASN A 87 -12.39 -31.21 8.40
N ASP A 88 -13.09 -31.23 9.53
CA ASP A 88 -12.47 -31.39 10.85
C ASP A 88 -11.78 -32.75 10.98
N GLU A 89 -12.47 -33.85 10.61
CA GLU A 89 -11.91 -35.20 10.60
C GLU A 89 -10.67 -35.33 9.70
N ASP A 90 -10.70 -34.74 8.50
CA ASP A 90 -9.56 -34.68 7.57
C ASP A 90 -8.37 -33.92 8.19
N LYS A 91 -8.65 -32.83 8.92
CA LYS A 91 -7.61 -32.04 9.61
C LYS A 91 -6.99 -32.81 10.74
N TYR A 92 -7.79 -33.47 11.58
CA TYR A 92 -7.29 -34.35 12.63
C TYR A 92 -6.46 -35.49 12.07
N THR A 93 -6.92 -36.14 11.00
CA THR A 93 -6.20 -37.25 10.36
C THR A 93 -4.85 -36.79 9.77
N SER A 94 -4.79 -35.58 9.22
CA SER A 94 -3.57 -35.03 8.59
C SER A 94 -2.63 -34.30 9.55
N ILE A 95 -3.02 -34.10 10.81
CA ILE A 95 -2.27 -33.26 11.76
C ILE A 95 -0.85 -33.78 12.02
N GLY A 96 -0.67 -35.09 12.15
CA GLY A 96 0.65 -35.69 12.40
C GLY A 96 1.62 -35.46 11.25
N ALA A 97 1.17 -35.65 10.01
CA ALA A 97 1.97 -35.38 8.81
C ALA A 97 2.28 -33.89 8.65
N PHE A 98 1.31 -33.02 8.98
CA PHE A 98 1.48 -31.57 8.99
C PHE A 98 2.56 -31.13 9.99
N LEU A 99 2.45 -31.55 11.26
CA LEU A 99 3.43 -31.25 12.30
C LEU A 99 4.83 -31.78 11.96
N TYR A 100 4.93 -33.02 11.49
CA TYR A 100 6.20 -33.60 11.06
C TYR A 100 6.84 -32.82 9.91
N SER A 101 6.05 -32.40 8.93
CA SER A 101 6.52 -31.59 7.80
C SER A 101 7.03 -30.23 8.27
N ASN A 102 6.27 -29.54 9.12
CA ASN A 102 6.66 -28.25 9.70
C ASN A 102 7.94 -28.37 10.52
N TYR A 103 8.06 -29.41 11.34
CA TYR A 103 9.25 -29.68 12.15
C TYR A 103 10.49 -29.84 11.27
N ARG A 104 10.41 -30.64 10.21
CA ARG A 104 11.52 -30.82 9.25
C ARG A 104 11.87 -29.53 8.52
N GLN A 105 10.87 -28.76 8.10
CA GLN A 105 11.09 -27.47 7.46
C GLN A 105 11.78 -26.48 8.41
N ALA A 106 11.35 -26.45 9.67
CA ALA A 106 11.96 -25.61 10.70
C ALA A 106 13.42 -26.01 10.96
N LEU A 107 13.72 -27.31 11.10
CA LEU A 107 15.09 -27.79 11.26
C LEU A 107 15.99 -27.44 10.06
N ARG A 108 15.48 -27.59 8.84
CA ARG A 108 16.20 -27.19 7.62
C ARG A 108 16.47 -25.69 7.60
N ALA A 109 15.47 -24.85 7.90
CA ALA A 109 15.65 -23.42 7.98
C ALA A 109 16.70 -23.04 9.04
N ILE A 110 16.65 -23.65 10.23
CA ILE A 110 17.65 -23.40 11.29
C ILE A 110 19.06 -23.75 10.82
N HIS A 111 19.22 -24.83 10.07
CA HIS A 111 20.50 -25.26 9.54
C HIS A 111 20.97 -24.37 8.38
N ASP A 112 20.21 -24.34 7.28
CA ASP A 112 20.63 -23.73 6.01
C ASP A 112 20.66 -22.20 6.11
N GLU A 113 19.57 -21.59 6.56
CA GLU A 113 19.48 -20.13 6.73
C GLU A 113 20.35 -19.67 7.91
N GLY A 114 20.51 -20.51 8.94
CA GLY A 114 21.38 -20.23 10.08
C GLY A 114 22.86 -20.18 9.70
N LEU A 115 23.32 -21.05 8.79
CA LEU A 115 24.69 -21.02 8.26
C LEU A 115 24.94 -19.74 7.44
N GLN A 116 24.01 -19.38 6.57
CA GLN A 116 24.08 -18.13 5.79
C GLN A 116 24.10 -16.90 6.70
N LEU A 117 23.21 -16.88 7.70
CA LEU A 117 23.18 -15.82 8.71
C LEU A 117 24.50 -15.70 9.46
N LEU A 118 25.12 -16.83 9.84
CA LEU A 118 26.42 -16.82 10.54
C LEU A 118 27.54 -16.23 9.68
N GLN A 119 27.56 -16.54 8.38
CA GLN A 119 28.51 -15.96 7.43
C GLN A 119 28.35 -14.45 7.32
N LEU A 120 27.12 -13.96 7.10
CA LEU A 120 26.82 -12.53 7.02
C LEU A 120 27.09 -11.81 8.35
N SER A 121 26.71 -12.41 9.47
CA SER A 121 26.98 -11.88 10.82
C SER A 121 28.48 -11.69 11.05
N LYS A 122 29.30 -12.65 10.62
CA LYS A 122 30.76 -12.58 10.76
C LYS A 122 31.36 -11.52 9.83
N GLN A 123 30.92 -11.47 8.58
CA GLN A 123 31.42 -10.53 7.57
C GLN A 123 31.15 -9.07 7.98
N TYR A 124 29.93 -8.78 8.42
CA TYR A 124 29.49 -7.43 8.77
C TYR A 124 29.57 -7.13 10.28
N LYS A 125 30.11 -8.07 11.09
CA LYS A 125 30.25 -7.97 12.55
C LYS A 125 28.94 -7.67 13.28
N LEU A 126 27.84 -8.23 12.78
CA LEU A 126 26.49 -8.03 13.30
C LEU A 126 26.16 -9.03 14.42
N LYS A 127 25.28 -8.61 15.32
CA LYS A 127 24.72 -9.40 16.41
C LYS A 127 23.20 -9.42 16.34
N ALA A 128 22.58 -10.32 17.11
CA ALA A 128 21.12 -10.42 17.21
C ALA A 128 20.42 -9.07 17.50
N VAL A 129 21.00 -8.26 18.38
CA VAL A 129 20.47 -6.93 18.73
C VAL A 129 20.47 -5.95 17.56
N ASP A 130 21.41 -6.08 16.61
CA ASP A 130 21.46 -5.21 15.44
C ASP A 130 20.29 -5.48 14.50
N TYR A 131 19.90 -6.74 14.31
CA TYR A 131 18.76 -7.10 13.46
C TYR A 131 17.41 -6.61 14.01
N GLU A 132 17.22 -6.70 15.32
CA GLU A 132 16.04 -6.13 15.99
C GLU A 132 16.03 -4.61 15.85
N ARG A 133 17.18 -3.95 16.08
CA ARG A 133 17.33 -2.51 15.89
C ARG A 133 17.02 -2.11 14.44
N PHE A 134 17.51 -2.85 13.45
CA PHE A 134 17.24 -2.56 12.04
C PHE A 134 15.74 -2.64 11.70
N LEU A 135 15.01 -3.59 12.26
CA LEU A 135 13.56 -3.66 12.08
C LEU A 135 12.85 -2.45 12.70
N ASP A 136 13.28 -2.02 13.89
CA ASP A 136 12.70 -0.85 14.55
C ASP A 136 13.07 0.46 13.87
N GLU A 137 14.30 0.60 13.37
CA GLU A 137 14.73 1.73 12.53
C GLU A 137 13.94 1.77 11.21
N GLU A 138 13.73 0.62 10.56
CA GLU A 138 12.88 0.52 9.36
C GLU A 138 11.43 0.91 9.67
N ARG A 139 10.85 0.45 10.79
CA ARG A 139 9.50 0.85 11.24
C ARG A 139 9.41 2.34 11.52
N ALA A 140 10.39 2.90 12.23
CA ALA A 140 10.43 4.32 12.55
C ALA A 140 10.54 5.15 11.28
N TYR A 141 11.42 4.76 10.36
CA TYR A 141 11.56 5.40 9.05
C TYR A 141 10.24 5.33 8.26
N LEU A 142 9.61 4.16 8.16
CA LEU A 142 8.36 3.99 7.40
C LEU A 142 7.16 4.70 8.04
N LYS A 143 7.12 4.83 9.38
CA LYS A 143 6.12 5.66 10.08
C LYS A 143 6.37 7.16 9.88
N ASN A 144 7.65 7.53 9.80
CA ASN A 144 8.10 8.90 9.53
C ASN A 144 8.21 9.20 8.02
N LEU A 145 7.79 8.28 7.14
CA LEU A 145 7.64 8.48 5.70
C LEU A 145 6.44 9.41 5.45
N GLN A 146 6.59 10.65 5.94
CA GLN A 146 5.74 11.82 5.92
C GLN A 146 4.22 11.59 6.02
N LYS A 147 3.68 11.86 7.22
CA LYS A 147 2.64 12.88 7.23
C LYS A 147 3.34 14.21 6.96
N GLU A 148 3.03 14.81 5.82
CA GLU A 148 3.35 16.20 5.56
C GLU A 148 2.83 17.07 6.72
N PRO A 149 3.56 18.13 7.16
CA PRO A 149 3.07 19.02 8.21
C PRO A 149 1.65 19.48 7.87
N ALA A 150 0.76 19.45 8.87
CA ALA A 150 -0.65 19.72 8.65
C ALA A 150 -0.87 21.08 7.97
N GLU A 151 -0.01 22.05 8.28
CA GLU A 151 0.01 23.39 7.73
C GLU A 151 0.33 23.40 6.22
N VAL A 152 1.30 22.59 5.77
CA VAL A 152 1.67 22.48 4.35
C VAL A 152 0.59 21.74 3.57
N THR A 153 0.03 20.67 4.15
CA THR A 153 -1.10 19.95 3.57
C THR A 153 -2.32 20.88 3.41
N GLN A 154 -2.67 21.63 4.46
CA GLN A 154 -3.79 22.55 4.47
C GLN A 154 -3.60 23.71 3.47
N ARG A 155 -2.39 24.30 3.39
CA ARG A 155 -2.07 25.31 2.36
C ARG A 155 -2.19 24.76 0.94
N CYS A 156 -1.74 23.53 0.70
CA CYS A 156 -1.86 22.91 -0.62
C CYS A 156 -3.32 22.57 -0.97
N GLU A 157 -4.12 22.09 -0.02
CA GLU A 157 -5.55 21.85 -0.20
C GLU A 157 -6.30 23.16 -0.51
N TYR A 158 -5.98 24.24 0.20
CA TYR A 158 -6.52 25.58 -0.08
C TYR A 158 -6.15 26.03 -1.50
N MET A 159 -4.89 25.87 -1.90
CA MET A 159 -4.44 26.21 -3.25
C MET A 159 -5.16 25.40 -4.33
N GLU A 160 -5.38 24.10 -4.14
CA GLU A 160 -6.13 23.28 -5.10
C GLU A 160 -7.59 23.71 -5.19
N LEU A 161 -8.21 24.04 -4.06
CA LEU A 161 -9.58 24.54 -4.00
C LEU A 161 -9.70 25.91 -4.70
N LEU A 162 -8.74 26.80 -4.45
CA LEU A 162 -8.66 28.12 -5.08
C LEU A 162 -8.49 28.00 -6.59
N GLN A 163 -7.60 27.14 -7.08
CA GLN A 163 -7.43 26.87 -8.51
C GLN A 163 -8.71 26.30 -9.15
N LYS A 164 -9.42 25.39 -8.47
CA LYS A 164 -10.72 24.87 -8.93
C LYS A 164 -11.77 25.98 -9.02
N TYR A 165 -11.82 26.86 -8.04
CA TYR A 165 -12.70 28.03 -8.03
C TYR A 165 -12.39 28.98 -9.18
N MET A 166 -11.12 29.33 -9.39
CA MET A 166 -10.69 30.18 -10.51
C MET A 166 -11.06 29.57 -11.87
N MET A 167 -10.89 28.25 -12.03
CA MET A 167 -11.30 27.55 -13.24
C MET A 167 -12.83 27.55 -13.41
N ALA A 168 -13.58 27.39 -12.32
CA ALA A 168 -15.04 27.45 -12.35
C ALA A 168 -15.56 28.84 -12.71
N LEU A 169 -14.89 29.92 -12.27
CA LEU A 169 -15.20 31.28 -12.69
C LEU A 169 -15.01 31.47 -14.20
N ILE A 170 -13.92 30.94 -14.77
CA ILE A 170 -13.67 30.99 -16.21
C ILE A 170 -14.76 30.23 -16.98
N ASP A 171 -15.09 29.00 -16.54
CA ASP A 171 -16.11 28.18 -17.21
C ASP A 171 -17.51 28.79 -17.08
N SER A 172 -17.84 29.37 -15.92
CA SER A 172 -19.11 30.08 -15.71
C SER A 172 -19.20 31.34 -16.57
N ARG A 173 -18.10 32.08 -16.75
CA ARG A 173 -18.05 33.22 -17.66
C ARG A 173 -18.33 32.80 -19.11
N LYS A 174 -17.64 31.76 -19.59
CA LYS A 174 -17.88 31.20 -20.93
C LYS A 174 -19.31 30.72 -21.11
N ALA A 175 -19.85 30.00 -20.12
CA ALA A 175 -21.23 29.53 -20.17
C ALA A 175 -22.25 30.68 -20.15
N ARG A 176 -21.90 31.83 -19.56
CA ARG A 176 -22.71 33.05 -19.60
C ARG A 176 -22.65 33.72 -20.97
N GLU A 177 -21.46 33.85 -21.55
CA GLU A 177 -21.29 34.34 -22.93
C GLU A 177 -22.10 33.48 -23.91
N ASP A 178 -21.98 32.15 -23.84
CA ASP A 178 -22.77 31.20 -24.65
C ASP A 178 -24.29 31.36 -24.47
N PHE A 179 -24.74 31.74 -23.26
CA PHE A 179 -26.15 31.96 -22.94
C PHE A 179 -26.66 33.30 -23.47
N ASP A 180 -25.86 34.37 -23.32
CA ASP A 180 -26.20 35.70 -23.82
C ASP A 180 -26.23 35.73 -25.36
N ASP A 181 -25.37 34.94 -26.02
CA ASP A 181 -25.32 34.77 -27.47
C ASP A 181 -26.53 34.04 -28.07
N ILE A 182 -27.39 33.40 -27.26
CA ILE A 182 -28.65 32.78 -27.72
C ILE A 182 -29.53 33.81 -28.46
N GLY A 183 -29.56 35.06 -27.98
CA GLY A 183 -30.35 36.13 -28.58
C GLY A 183 -29.78 36.68 -29.90
N SER A 184 -28.51 36.42 -30.17
CA SER A 184 -27.76 36.94 -31.33
C SER A 184 -27.51 35.87 -32.41
N ALA A 185 -28.02 34.65 -32.23
CA ALA A 185 -27.78 33.52 -33.12
C ALA A 185 -28.41 33.75 -34.52
N ARG A 186 -27.58 33.69 -35.57
CA ARG A 186 -28.02 33.82 -36.98
C ARG A 186 -28.86 32.63 -37.47
N VAL A 187 -28.82 31.50 -36.77
CA VAL A 187 -29.53 30.26 -37.11
C VAL A 187 -30.38 29.84 -35.90
N PRO A 188 -31.65 29.44 -36.09
CA PRO A 188 -32.49 28.97 -34.99
C PRO A 188 -31.91 27.72 -34.32
N LEU A 189 -31.61 27.81 -33.02
CA LEU A 189 -31.16 26.68 -32.22
C LEU A 189 -32.31 25.71 -31.95
N THR A 190 -32.01 24.41 -31.90
CA THR A 190 -33.00 23.39 -31.51
C THR A 190 -33.33 23.46 -30.02
N GLN A 191 -34.51 22.98 -29.62
CA GLN A 191 -34.92 22.93 -28.21
C GLN A 191 -33.95 22.13 -27.32
N MET A 192 -33.31 21.10 -27.89
CA MET A 192 -32.29 20.32 -27.18
C MET A 192 -31.00 21.11 -26.93
N GLU A 193 -30.56 21.92 -27.90
CA GLU A 193 -29.35 22.76 -27.77
C GLU A 193 -29.58 23.88 -26.76
N LEU A 194 -30.72 24.56 -26.82
CA LEU A 194 -31.13 25.57 -25.83
C LEU A 194 -31.14 24.98 -24.41
N GLY A 195 -31.73 23.78 -24.24
CA GLY A 195 -31.76 23.09 -22.96
C GLY A 195 -30.38 22.64 -22.47
N LYS A 196 -29.38 22.45 -23.34
CA LYS A 196 -27.99 22.17 -22.93
C LYS A 196 -27.28 23.44 -22.45
N ILE A 197 -27.42 24.55 -23.17
CA ILE A 197 -26.80 25.83 -22.81
C ILE A 197 -27.38 26.33 -21.47
N GLN A 198 -28.70 26.33 -21.31
CA GLN A 198 -29.37 26.68 -20.06
C GLN A 198 -28.90 25.84 -18.87
N ARG A 199 -28.80 24.51 -19.05
CA ARG A 199 -28.30 23.62 -17.99
C ARG A 199 -26.85 23.93 -17.63
N ARG A 200 -25.97 24.14 -18.62
CA ARG A 200 -24.57 24.48 -18.39
C ARG A 200 -24.42 25.83 -17.67
N PHE A 201 -25.19 26.83 -18.06
CA PHE A 201 -25.23 28.14 -17.40
C PHE A 201 -25.56 28.01 -15.91
N THR A 202 -26.68 27.33 -15.58
CA THR A 202 -27.09 27.14 -14.18
C THR A 202 -26.11 26.26 -13.40
N GLN A 203 -25.60 25.17 -13.98
CA GLN A 203 -24.68 24.25 -13.30
C GLN A 203 -23.33 24.89 -12.99
N THR A 204 -22.76 25.64 -13.94
CA THR A 204 -21.47 26.33 -13.72
C THR A 204 -21.60 27.45 -12.69
N ALA A 205 -22.70 28.21 -12.70
CA ALA A 205 -22.99 29.22 -11.68
C ALA A 205 -23.13 28.59 -10.28
N ASN A 206 -23.89 27.50 -10.15
CA ASN A 206 -24.01 26.78 -8.87
C ASN A 206 -22.66 26.23 -8.39
N ARG A 207 -21.82 25.73 -9.30
CA ARG A 207 -20.48 25.25 -8.96
C ARG A 207 -19.58 26.35 -8.40
N VAL A 208 -19.66 27.57 -8.95
CA VAL A 208 -18.94 28.73 -8.41
C VAL A 208 -19.38 29.02 -6.98
N VAL A 209 -20.69 29.06 -6.71
CA VAL A 209 -21.22 29.34 -5.35
C VAL A 209 -20.78 28.27 -4.35
N VAL A 210 -20.84 26.99 -4.71
CA VAL A 210 -20.41 25.89 -3.82
C VAL A 210 -18.92 25.99 -3.48
N LEU A 211 -18.07 26.25 -4.49
CA LEU A 211 -16.63 26.39 -4.29
C LEU A 211 -16.27 27.67 -3.52
N ASP A 212 -17.03 28.75 -3.69
CA ASP A 212 -16.85 30.01 -2.96
C ASP A 212 -17.14 29.86 -1.46
N GLU A 213 -18.22 29.15 -1.14
CA GLU A 213 -18.61 28.80 0.23
C GLU A 213 -17.59 27.85 0.87
N GLU A 214 -17.10 26.85 0.13
CA GLU A 214 -16.05 25.94 0.62
C GLU A 214 -14.73 26.68 0.89
N LEU A 215 -14.35 27.63 0.02
CA LEU A 215 -13.18 28.50 0.23
C LEU A 215 -13.34 29.37 1.46
N SER A 216 -14.48 30.03 1.62
CA SER A 216 -14.75 30.91 2.76
C SER A 216 -14.59 30.17 4.10
N ARG A 217 -15.15 28.95 4.20
CA ARG A 217 -14.96 28.11 5.39
C ARG A 217 -13.50 27.72 5.62
N MET A 218 -12.76 27.43 4.57
CA MET A 218 -11.35 27.07 4.68
C MET A 218 -10.50 28.29 5.09
N GLU A 219 -10.81 29.47 4.58
CA GLU A 219 -10.19 30.76 4.92
C GLU A 219 -10.39 31.09 6.40
N GLU A 220 -11.59 30.86 6.95
CA GLU A 220 -11.87 30.98 8.39
C GLU A 220 -11.03 30.02 9.24
N VAL A 221 -10.97 28.73 8.85
CA VAL A 221 -10.20 27.71 9.58
C VAL A 221 -8.70 28.02 9.55
N MET A 222 -8.20 28.55 8.44
CA MET A 222 -6.79 28.92 8.26
C MET A 222 -6.46 30.31 8.85
N GLY A 223 -7.45 31.10 9.27
CA GLY A 223 -7.26 32.45 9.77
C GLY A 223 -6.74 33.42 8.71
N LEU A 224 -7.12 33.24 7.45
CA LEU A 224 -6.65 34.07 6.34
C LEU A 224 -7.41 35.42 6.32
N PRO A 225 -6.70 36.57 6.25
CA PRO A 225 -7.35 37.88 6.26
C PRO A 225 -8.00 38.23 4.91
N ALA A 226 -7.56 37.61 3.82
CA ALA A 226 -8.09 37.80 2.48
C ALA A 226 -7.78 36.59 1.59
N ARG A 227 -8.63 36.38 0.58
CA ARG A 227 -8.43 35.35 -0.44
C ARG A 227 -7.20 35.65 -1.29
N TRP A 228 -6.38 34.63 -1.52
CA TRP A 228 -5.18 34.76 -2.34
C TRP A 228 -5.54 34.99 -3.82
N THR A 229 -4.73 35.80 -4.49
CA THR A 229 -4.82 36.07 -5.93
C THR A 229 -3.57 35.55 -6.64
N THR A 230 -3.60 35.45 -7.97
CA THR A 230 -2.44 35.01 -8.76
C THR A 230 -1.19 35.84 -8.55
N ASP A 231 -1.35 37.09 -8.12
CA ASP A 231 -0.27 38.05 -7.90
C ASP A 231 0.18 38.13 -6.43
N SER A 232 -0.56 37.49 -5.52
CA SER A 232 -0.20 37.49 -4.09
C SER A 232 1.08 36.70 -3.83
N PRO A 233 2.01 37.20 -3.00
CA PRO A 233 3.23 36.48 -2.65
C PRO A 233 2.96 35.08 -2.08
N GLU A 234 1.90 34.93 -1.29
CA GLU A 234 1.47 33.68 -0.66
C GLU A 234 1.05 32.63 -1.69
N TYR A 235 0.37 33.06 -2.77
CA TYR A 235 -0.01 32.18 -3.88
C TYR A 235 1.22 31.72 -4.67
N ILE A 236 2.14 32.64 -4.96
CA ILE A 236 3.37 32.34 -5.72
C ILE A 236 4.29 31.39 -4.93
N ASP A 237 4.41 31.61 -3.62
CA ASP A 237 5.18 30.77 -2.71
C ASP A 237 4.55 29.37 -2.60
N SER A 238 3.24 29.31 -2.36
CA SER A 238 2.52 28.04 -2.26
C SER A 238 2.46 27.27 -3.59
N LEU A 239 2.61 27.95 -4.74
CA LEU A 239 2.80 27.27 -6.03
C LEU A 239 4.13 26.51 -6.11
N LYS A 240 5.20 27.03 -5.50
CA LYS A 240 6.48 26.30 -5.40
C LYS A 240 6.32 25.11 -4.48
N ASP A 241 5.74 25.30 -3.31
CA ASP A 241 5.45 24.22 -2.35
C ASP A 241 4.59 23.12 -2.99
N GLN A 242 3.57 23.49 -3.76
CA GLN A 242 2.70 22.54 -4.46
C GLN A 242 3.46 21.74 -5.53
N ARG A 243 4.38 22.37 -6.27
CA ARG A 243 5.23 21.67 -7.26
C ARG A 243 6.21 20.72 -6.56
N GLU A 244 6.86 21.18 -5.50
CA GLU A 244 7.78 20.35 -4.71
C GLU A 244 7.05 19.20 -4.03
N ARG A 245 5.83 19.42 -3.53
CA ARG A 245 4.96 18.39 -2.98
C ARG A 245 4.59 17.36 -4.03
N ARG A 246 4.13 17.79 -5.22
CA ARG A 246 3.80 16.88 -6.33
C ARG A 246 5.01 16.04 -6.74
N TYR A 247 6.20 16.65 -6.76
CA TYR A 247 7.43 15.92 -7.03
C TYR A 247 7.75 14.90 -5.93
N ARG A 248 7.71 15.28 -4.65
CA ARG A 248 7.91 14.36 -3.52
C ARG A 248 6.90 13.20 -3.54
N GLN A 249 5.63 13.48 -3.80
CA GLN A 249 4.59 12.46 -3.91
C GLN A 249 4.83 11.52 -5.10
N ALA A 250 5.27 12.06 -6.23
CA ALA A 250 5.60 11.25 -7.40
C ALA A 250 6.84 10.37 -7.14
N VAL A 251 7.85 10.89 -6.43
CA VAL A 251 9.00 10.11 -5.95
C VAL A 251 8.54 8.99 -5.02
N ASP A 252 7.77 9.31 -3.99
CA ASP A 252 7.25 8.34 -3.02
C ASP A 252 6.40 7.25 -3.73
N GLU A 253 5.61 7.63 -4.74
CA GLU A 253 4.79 6.70 -5.52
C GLU A 253 5.65 5.75 -6.37
N VAL A 254 6.65 6.28 -7.10
CA VAL A 254 7.59 5.49 -7.90
C VAL A 254 8.39 4.55 -7.01
N GLU A 255 8.99 5.06 -5.92
CA GLU A 255 9.76 4.26 -4.97
C GLU A 255 8.92 3.11 -4.39
N ARG A 256 7.71 3.43 -3.91
CA ARG A 256 6.78 2.42 -3.37
C ARG A 256 6.49 1.32 -4.38
N LEU A 257 6.17 1.68 -5.62
CA LEU A 257 5.78 0.71 -6.65
C LEU A 257 6.96 -0.16 -7.11
N ILE A 258 8.17 0.39 -7.21
CA ILE A 258 9.36 -0.39 -7.58
C ILE A 258 9.77 -1.32 -6.42
N VAL A 259 9.79 -0.85 -5.17
CA VAL A 259 10.06 -1.70 -3.99
C VAL A 259 9.06 -2.85 -3.93
N GLN A 260 7.79 -2.55 -4.18
CA GLN A 260 6.74 -3.54 -4.30
C GLN A 260 7.04 -4.56 -5.43
N GLN A 261 7.46 -4.11 -6.62
CA GLN A 261 7.79 -5.02 -7.73
C GLN A 261 8.99 -5.92 -7.42
N LEU A 262 10.03 -5.38 -6.78
CA LEU A 262 11.19 -6.16 -6.35
C LEU A 262 10.80 -7.29 -5.40
N LEU A 263 9.96 -6.99 -4.40
CA LEU A 263 9.50 -8.00 -3.46
C LEU A 263 8.70 -9.11 -4.14
N GLU A 264 7.97 -8.81 -5.21
CA GLU A 264 7.28 -9.83 -6.03
C GLU A 264 8.26 -10.68 -6.84
N LEU A 265 9.26 -10.06 -7.46
CA LEU A 265 10.29 -10.75 -8.27
C LEU A 265 11.17 -11.66 -7.41
N THR A 266 11.64 -11.17 -6.26
CA THR A 266 12.35 -12.00 -5.26
C THR A 266 11.49 -13.20 -4.86
N LYS A 267 10.16 -13.02 -4.76
CA LYS A 267 9.25 -14.10 -4.42
C LYS A 267 9.04 -15.13 -5.53
N LEU A 268 8.97 -14.71 -6.80
CA LEU A 268 8.94 -15.65 -7.92
C LEU A 268 10.18 -16.55 -7.95
N ASN A 269 11.33 -16.01 -7.55
CA ASN A 269 12.59 -16.73 -7.55
C ASN A 269 12.80 -17.64 -6.32
N MET A 270 11.87 -17.66 -5.35
CA MET A 270 11.95 -18.60 -4.23
C MET A 270 11.41 -19.98 -4.63
N SER A 271 12.20 -21.02 -4.38
CA SER A 271 11.76 -22.41 -4.54
C SER A 271 10.57 -22.72 -3.61
N GLY A 272 9.49 -23.29 -4.15
CA GLY A 272 8.30 -23.71 -3.36
C GLY A 272 7.01 -22.91 -3.63
N VAL A 273 7.03 -21.97 -4.57
CA VAL A 273 5.81 -21.24 -4.99
C VAL A 273 4.92 -22.15 -5.83
N GLY A 274 3.75 -22.53 -5.30
CA GLY A 274 2.79 -23.37 -6.03
C GLY A 274 2.26 -22.67 -7.29
N TYR A 275 1.89 -23.44 -8.32
CA TYR A 275 1.47 -22.93 -9.64
C TYR A 275 0.44 -21.79 -9.60
N LYS A 276 -0.58 -21.90 -8.74
CA LYS A 276 -1.61 -20.85 -8.57
C LYS A 276 -1.08 -19.55 -7.95
N GLN A 277 -0.07 -19.66 -7.09
CA GLN A 277 0.62 -18.50 -6.52
C GLN A 277 1.52 -17.85 -7.56
N HIS A 278 2.19 -18.65 -8.39
CA HIS A 278 2.98 -18.17 -9.52
C HIS A 278 2.13 -17.37 -10.51
N GLU A 279 0.96 -17.87 -10.90
CA GLU A 279 0.04 -17.16 -11.81
C GLU A 279 -0.47 -15.83 -11.23
N LYS A 280 -0.80 -15.79 -9.93
CA LYS A 280 -1.22 -14.57 -9.26
C LYS A 280 -0.09 -13.54 -9.16
N ILE A 281 1.12 -13.98 -8.82
CA ILE A 281 2.29 -13.10 -8.79
C ILE A 281 2.57 -12.56 -10.20
N GLN A 282 2.46 -13.38 -11.24
CA GLN A 282 2.65 -12.94 -12.63
C GLN A 282 1.62 -11.87 -13.06
N LYS A 283 0.34 -12.03 -12.71
CA LYS A 283 -0.69 -11.01 -12.97
C LYS A 283 -0.44 -9.73 -12.18
N ALA A 284 -0.03 -9.86 -10.92
CA ALA A 284 0.31 -8.72 -10.08
C ALA A 284 1.53 -7.97 -10.62
N LEU A 285 2.55 -8.68 -11.11
CA LEU A 285 3.71 -8.10 -11.77
C LEU A 285 3.30 -7.28 -13.00
N GLN A 286 2.48 -7.83 -13.89
CA GLN A 286 1.98 -7.11 -15.08
C GLN A 286 1.22 -5.84 -14.72
N ALA A 287 0.28 -5.93 -13.77
CA ALA A 287 -0.49 -4.77 -13.31
C ALA A 287 0.43 -3.71 -12.68
N ARG A 288 1.43 -4.14 -11.92
CA ARG A 288 2.40 -3.27 -11.26
C ARG A 288 3.38 -2.63 -12.25
N SER A 289 3.80 -3.32 -13.31
CA SER A 289 4.60 -2.69 -14.37
C SER A 289 3.83 -1.53 -15.03
N GLN A 290 2.54 -1.71 -15.31
CA GLN A 290 1.70 -0.61 -15.83
C GLN A 290 1.57 0.55 -14.82
N ALA A 291 1.43 0.25 -13.52
CA ALA A 291 1.38 1.26 -12.48
C ALA A 291 2.69 2.04 -12.38
N ILE A 292 3.84 1.36 -12.48
CA ILE A 292 5.16 1.99 -12.47
C ILE A 292 5.33 2.92 -13.67
N CYS A 293 4.93 2.52 -14.88
CA CYS A 293 5.00 3.41 -16.05
C CYS A 293 4.21 4.71 -15.81
N LYS A 294 2.98 4.61 -15.29
CA LYS A 294 2.17 5.80 -14.97
C LYS A 294 2.79 6.67 -13.87
N ALA A 295 3.39 6.05 -12.86
CA ALA A 295 4.08 6.77 -11.79
C ALA A 295 5.34 7.47 -12.32
N LEU A 296 6.08 6.85 -13.23
CA LEU A 296 7.21 7.45 -13.93
C LEU A 296 6.78 8.67 -14.75
N ASP A 297 5.67 8.58 -15.48
CA ASP A 297 5.15 9.72 -16.24
C ASP A 297 4.86 10.92 -15.33
N ARG A 298 4.22 10.67 -14.19
CA ARG A 298 3.95 11.70 -13.16
C ARG A 298 5.23 12.26 -12.55
N TYR A 299 6.21 11.40 -12.26
CA TYR A 299 7.52 11.81 -11.77
C TYR A 299 8.22 12.73 -12.78
N ASN A 300 8.28 12.32 -14.04
CA ASN A 300 8.93 13.09 -15.11
C ASN A 300 8.20 14.41 -15.41
N GLU A 301 6.87 14.45 -15.27
CA GLU A 301 6.10 15.69 -15.35
C GLU A 301 6.40 16.62 -14.17
N ALA A 302 6.38 16.10 -12.93
CA ALA A 302 6.67 16.88 -11.74
C ALA A 302 8.13 17.39 -11.74
N ALA A 303 9.10 16.57 -12.14
CA ALA A 303 10.50 16.94 -12.26
C ALA A 303 10.71 18.08 -13.27
N ARG A 304 10.07 18.01 -14.44
CA ARG A 304 10.08 19.09 -15.45
C ARG A 304 9.51 20.39 -14.88
N SER A 305 8.45 20.31 -14.08
CA SER A 305 7.81 21.50 -13.48
C SER A 305 8.69 22.24 -12.46
N LEU A 306 9.68 21.56 -11.89
CA LEU A 306 10.68 22.12 -10.97
C LEU A 306 11.97 22.58 -11.67
N GLY A 307 12.05 22.43 -13.00
CA GLY A 307 13.26 22.78 -13.75
C GLY A 307 14.46 21.88 -13.42
N HIS A 308 14.22 20.68 -12.89
CA HIS A 308 15.30 19.72 -12.65
C HIS A 308 15.93 19.30 -13.99
N SER A 309 17.24 19.52 -14.14
CA SER A 309 18.02 19.19 -15.34
C SER A 309 18.30 17.69 -15.50
N ARG A 310 17.69 16.82 -14.70
CA ARG A 310 17.92 15.36 -14.77
C ARG A 310 17.22 14.77 -15.99
N GLU A 311 17.88 13.80 -16.62
CA GLU A 311 17.26 12.98 -17.67
C GLU A 311 16.00 12.29 -17.14
N ALA A 312 14.99 12.20 -18.01
CA ALA A 312 13.72 11.56 -17.66
C ALA A 312 13.97 10.09 -17.29
N LEU A 313 13.44 9.65 -16.15
CA LEU A 313 13.56 8.25 -15.75
C LEU A 313 12.72 7.39 -16.70
N THR A 314 13.38 6.42 -17.33
CA THR A 314 12.74 5.44 -18.20
C THR A 314 12.54 4.10 -17.48
N TRP A 315 11.69 3.25 -18.04
CA TRP A 315 11.55 1.86 -17.59
C TRP A 315 12.89 1.11 -17.62
N LEU A 316 13.75 1.40 -18.61
CA LEU A 316 15.07 0.79 -18.72
C LEU A 316 15.96 1.18 -17.53
N ASN A 317 15.94 2.47 -17.16
CA ASN A 317 16.65 2.94 -15.97
C ASN A 317 16.12 2.28 -14.69
N ILE A 318 14.80 2.06 -14.57
CA ILE A 318 14.24 1.31 -13.44
C ILE A 318 14.75 -0.12 -13.42
N VAL A 319 14.70 -0.83 -14.55
CA VAL A 319 15.13 -2.24 -14.61
C VAL A 319 16.61 -2.36 -14.25
N GLU A 320 17.47 -1.46 -14.74
CA GLU A 320 18.89 -1.39 -14.37
C GLU A 320 19.07 -1.07 -12.87
N MET A 321 18.33 -0.10 -12.32
CA MET A 321 18.34 0.24 -10.88
C MET A 321 17.87 -0.92 -9.99
N VAL A 322 16.86 -1.65 -10.45
CA VAL A 322 16.28 -2.85 -9.80
C VAL A 322 17.28 -4.01 -9.84
N GLN A 323 17.99 -4.19 -10.96
CA GLN A 323 18.97 -5.25 -11.15
C GLN A 323 20.28 -5.00 -10.40
N LEU A 324 20.73 -3.75 -10.32
CA LEU A 324 21.96 -3.36 -9.61
C LEU A 324 21.75 -3.19 -8.09
N GLY A 325 20.49 -3.18 -7.61
CA GLY A 325 20.18 -2.77 -6.23
C GLY A 325 20.49 -1.29 -5.95
N GLU A 326 20.84 -0.55 -7.00
CA GLU A 326 21.25 0.84 -7.00
C GLU A 326 20.02 1.73 -7.19
N PHE A 327 19.25 1.86 -6.13
CA PHE A 327 18.19 2.86 -6.02
C PHE A 327 18.73 4.29 -5.75
N GLU A 328 20.03 4.51 -5.94
CA GLU A 328 20.76 5.76 -5.63
C GLU A 328 20.11 7.02 -6.24
N LEU A 329 19.43 6.90 -7.38
CA LEU A 329 18.89 8.03 -8.15
C LEU A 329 17.53 8.57 -7.71
N LEU A 330 16.71 7.81 -6.96
CA LEU A 330 15.46 8.31 -6.35
C LEU A 330 15.63 8.76 -4.90
N ARG A 331 16.78 8.43 -4.28
CA ARG A 331 17.10 8.57 -2.85
C ARG A 331 17.53 9.97 -2.41
N GLU A 332 17.72 10.91 -3.34
CA GLU A 332 18.18 12.27 -3.02
C GLU A 332 17.08 13.24 -2.53
N SER A 333 15.81 12.82 -2.50
CA SER A 333 14.74 13.69 -1.98
C SER A 333 14.68 13.74 -0.44
N ARG A 334 15.31 12.77 0.25
CA ARG A 334 15.41 12.71 1.72
C ARG A 334 16.79 12.22 2.12
N GLY A 335 17.74 13.15 2.19
CA GLY A 335 19.10 12.86 2.67
C GLY A 335 19.04 12.10 4.01
N ASN A 336 19.75 10.96 4.07
CA ASN A 336 20.14 10.16 5.26
C ASN A 336 19.75 8.67 5.25
N ILE A 337 18.96 8.14 4.30
CA ILE A 337 18.70 6.67 4.27
C ILE A 337 19.89 5.86 3.73
N GLN A 338 20.68 6.41 2.81
CA GLN A 338 21.85 5.74 2.21
C GLN A 338 22.94 5.42 3.23
N THR A 339 23.05 6.23 4.29
CA THR A 339 24.00 6.01 5.38
C THR A 339 23.49 5.01 6.41
N ALA A 340 22.20 4.71 6.42
CA ALA A 340 21.60 3.83 7.41
C ALA A 340 21.91 2.36 7.10
N ASP A 341 22.48 1.64 8.07
CA ASP A 341 22.89 0.25 7.88
C ASP A 341 21.72 -0.68 7.53
N TRP A 342 20.55 -0.45 8.13
CA TRP A 342 19.34 -1.25 7.88
C TRP A 342 18.84 -1.19 6.42
N SER A 343 19.22 -0.15 5.65
CA SER A 343 18.78 0.02 4.27
C SER A 343 19.63 -0.77 3.26
N LYS A 344 20.84 -1.20 3.65
CA LYS A 344 21.81 -1.88 2.79
C LYS A 344 21.36 -3.31 2.47
N PRO A 345 21.47 -3.79 1.21
CA PRO A 345 20.96 -5.11 0.79
C PRO A 345 21.43 -6.28 1.66
N ALA A 346 22.74 -6.37 1.94
CA ALA A 346 23.30 -7.45 2.76
C ALA A 346 22.78 -7.46 4.21
N TYR A 347 22.46 -6.29 4.76
CA TYR A 347 21.94 -6.14 6.12
C TYR A 347 20.46 -6.52 6.16
N ARG A 348 19.69 -6.21 5.12
CA ARG A 348 18.29 -6.64 4.96
C ARG A 348 18.17 -8.15 4.77
N GLU A 349 19.05 -8.74 3.96
CA GLU A 349 19.14 -10.19 3.79
C GLU A 349 19.43 -10.87 5.13
N ALA A 350 20.48 -10.41 5.84
CA ALA A 350 20.82 -10.94 7.16
C ALA A 350 19.67 -10.78 8.16
N THR A 351 18.97 -9.64 8.14
CA THR A 351 17.79 -9.41 9.00
C THR A 351 16.66 -10.38 8.68
N SER A 352 16.38 -10.63 7.40
CA SER A 352 15.36 -11.59 6.96
C SER A 352 15.68 -13.01 7.43
N LEU A 353 16.93 -13.45 7.25
CA LEU A 353 17.42 -14.76 7.72
C LEU A 353 17.32 -14.86 9.25
N TYR A 354 17.70 -13.80 9.98
CA TYR A 354 17.58 -13.75 11.44
C TYR A 354 16.15 -14.00 11.91
N PHE A 355 15.17 -13.27 11.39
CA PHE A 355 13.78 -13.45 11.80
C PHE A 355 13.23 -14.81 11.36
N SER A 356 13.59 -15.30 10.17
CA SER A 356 13.15 -16.62 9.72
C SER A 356 13.71 -17.76 10.58
N VAL A 357 14.99 -17.71 10.97
CA VAL A 357 15.61 -18.68 11.90
C VAL A 357 15.00 -18.55 13.29
N LYS A 358 14.74 -17.33 13.77
CA LYS A 358 14.07 -17.08 15.06
C LYS A 358 12.69 -17.73 15.09
N ARG A 359 11.89 -17.54 14.04
CA ARG A 359 10.59 -18.18 13.85
C ARG A 359 10.67 -19.69 13.69
N ALA A 360 11.66 -20.21 12.98
CA ALA A 360 11.89 -21.65 12.87
C ALA A 360 12.16 -22.30 14.24
N ARG A 361 12.96 -21.65 15.10
CA ARG A 361 13.21 -22.13 16.47
C ARG A 361 11.93 -22.15 17.31
N GLU A 362 11.06 -21.17 17.16
CA GLU A 362 9.75 -21.17 17.80
C GLU A 362 8.86 -22.31 17.31
N GLU A 363 8.86 -22.60 16.00
CA GLU A 363 8.11 -23.72 15.44
C GLU A 363 8.56 -25.06 16.03
N VAL A 364 9.86 -25.28 16.20
CA VAL A 364 10.40 -26.50 16.85
C VAL A 364 9.84 -26.64 18.27
N VAL A 365 9.84 -25.56 19.05
CA VAL A 365 9.28 -25.58 20.42
C VAL A 365 7.79 -25.90 20.39
N ARG A 366 7.02 -25.29 19.47
CA ARG A 366 5.57 -25.53 19.34
C ARG A 366 5.26 -26.97 18.96
N CYS A 367 5.93 -27.50 17.94
CA CYS A 367 5.75 -28.89 17.53
C CYS A 367 6.13 -29.87 18.65
N ASN A 368 7.16 -29.58 19.44
CA ASN A 368 7.57 -30.47 20.53
C ASN A 368 6.49 -30.62 21.62
N VAL A 369 5.63 -29.62 21.84
CA VAL A 369 4.51 -29.72 22.80
C VAL A 369 3.50 -30.78 22.37
N GLU A 370 3.28 -30.93 21.06
CA GLU A 370 2.29 -31.86 20.49
C GLU A 370 2.86 -33.26 20.23
N ILE A 371 4.19 -33.41 20.25
CA ILE A 371 4.90 -34.67 19.95
C ILE A 371 5.29 -35.41 21.24
N THR A 372 5.46 -34.71 22.36
CA THR A 372 5.64 -35.30 23.70
C THR A 372 4.33 -35.81 24.28
#